data_AF-A0A5A7X6P0-F1
#
_entry.id   AF-A0A5A7X6P0-F1
#
_cell.length_a   1.000
_cell.length_b   1.000
_cell.length_c   1.000
_cell.angle_alpha   90.00
_cell.angle_beta   90.00
_cell.angle_gamma   90.00
#
_symmetry.space_group_name_H-M   'P 1'
#
loop_
_entity.id
_entity.type
_entity.pdbx_description
1 polymer ?
#
loop_
_entity_poly.entity_id
_entity_poly.type
_entity_poly.pdbx_seq_one_letter_code
_entity_poly.pdbx_strand_id
1 'polypeptide(L)'
;MSEVETDVRISPLRPPFSPAAAALLRRMTVPAGKEDDPVYEAFAERAPAIFAILARNEALAELMAHVRAFTHGGSGIPTRERELLVHRVTARLNAEYEWSMHAAVLGVAVGLDQATIDATVTAEGSDPCWAGVDALIIRLVDELIDTNEVSDELWSALSVHYEQSEVLSLLFLTGLYTTYSWLGNGVRVQVEPGTPRFPRRARARTTVT
;
A
#
# COMPACT_ATOMS: atom_id res chain seq x y z
N MET A 1 20.64 1.71 26.11
CA MET A 1 20.15 0.65 25.20
C MET A 1 20.29 1.21 23.80
N SER A 2 21.31 0.78 23.06
CA SER A 2 21.53 1.23 21.68
C SER A 2 20.35 0.76 20.82
N GLU A 3 19.68 1.71 20.17
CA GLU A 3 18.78 1.40 19.05
C GLU A 3 19.52 0.49 18.08
N VAL A 4 18.95 -0.68 17.80
CA VAL A 4 19.38 -1.47 16.65
C VAL A 4 18.91 -0.67 15.44
N GLU A 5 19.78 0.20 14.94
CA GLU A 5 19.64 0.82 13.63
C GLU A 5 19.50 -0.34 12.63
N THR A 6 18.27 -0.59 12.18
CA THR A 6 17.99 -1.68 11.25
C THR A 6 18.53 -1.26 9.90
N ASP A 7 19.78 -1.63 9.63
CA ASP A 7 20.43 -1.30 8.37
C ASP A 7 19.59 -1.81 7.18
N VAL A 8 19.35 -0.92 6.25
CA VAL A 8 18.62 -1.21 5.01
C VAL A 8 19.44 -2.24 4.23
N ARG A 9 18.82 -3.36 3.83
CA ARG A 9 19.57 -4.46 3.18
C ARG A 9 20.03 -4.10 1.77
N ILE A 10 19.29 -3.22 1.10
CA ILE A 10 19.64 -2.67 -0.21
C ILE A 10 19.48 -1.15 -0.11
N SER A 11 20.58 -0.41 -0.14
CA SER A 11 20.52 1.04 -0.07
C SER A 11 19.80 1.63 -1.30
N PRO A 12 18.95 2.66 -1.18
CA PRO A 12 18.34 3.31 -2.34
C PRO A 12 19.40 3.92 -3.27
N LEU A 13 19.10 4.05 -4.57
CA LEU A 13 19.86 4.94 -5.44
C LEU A 13 19.82 6.37 -4.88
N ARG A 14 20.91 7.12 -5.03
CA ARG A 14 21.01 8.51 -4.56
C ARG A 14 21.37 9.44 -5.73
N PRO A 15 20.92 10.70 -5.71
CA PRO A 15 21.34 11.68 -6.70
C PRO A 15 22.85 11.98 -6.60
N PRO A 16 23.49 12.41 -7.71
CA PRO A 16 22.88 12.60 -9.03
C PRO A 16 22.57 11.26 -9.72
N PHE A 17 21.36 11.12 -10.27
CA PHE A 17 20.95 9.93 -11.02
C PHE A 17 21.50 9.96 -12.45
N SER A 18 21.75 8.79 -13.03
CA SER A 18 21.99 8.71 -14.48
C SER A 18 20.71 9.12 -15.25
N PRO A 19 20.80 9.60 -16.50
CA PRO A 19 19.62 9.95 -17.29
C PRO A 19 18.61 8.79 -17.40
N ALA A 20 19.09 7.56 -17.56
CA ALA A 20 18.26 6.36 -17.60
C ALA A 20 17.53 6.11 -16.25
N ALA A 21 18.26 6.17 -15.13
CA ALA A 21 17.67 5.98 -13.81
C ALA A 21 16.66 7.09 -13.47
N ALA A 22 16.94 8.34 -13.83
CA ALA A 22 16.03 9.47 -13.63
C ALA A 22 14.73 9.30 -14.44
N ALA A 23 14.83 8.90 -15.71
CA ALA A 23 13.65 8.66 -16.55
C ALA A 23 12.80 7.50 -16.02
N LEU A 24 13.44 6.42 -15.56
CA LEU A 24 12.77 5.27 -14.97
C LEU A 24 12.10 5.62 -13.65
N LEU A 25 12.78 6.33 -12.76
CA LEU A 25 12.20 6.81 -11.50
C LEU A 25 11.01 7.73 -11.75
N ARG A 26 11.09 8.63 -12.74
CA ARG A 26 9.97 9.52 -13.09
C ARG A 26 8.73 8.76 -13.56
N ARG A 27 8.90 7.74 -14.41
CA ARG A 27 7.79 6.83 -14.80
C ARG A 27 7.30 5.98 -13.61
N MET A 28 8.25 5.62 -12.74
CA MET A 28 8.09 5.13 -11.38
C MET A 28 7.16 5.95 -10.51
N THR A 29 7.19 7.28 -10.58
CA THR A 29 6.59 8.17 -9.58
C THR A 29 5.39 8.95 -10.08
N VAL A 30 5.39 9.30 -11.36
CA VAL A 30 4.40 10.17 -12.02
C VAL A 30 3.50 9.30 -12.91
N PRO A 31 2.22 9.10 -12.55
CA PRO A 31 1.26 8.41 -13.40
C PRO A 31 1.05 9.15 -14.73
N ALA A 32 0.66 8.41 -15.77
CA ALA A 32 0.26 9.02 -17.04
C ALA A 32 -0.95 9.95 -16.83
N GLY A 33 -0.90 11.16 -17.39
CA GLY A 33 -1.92 12.19 -17.21
C GLY A 33 -1.77 13.01 -15.92
N LYS A 34 -0.70 12.79 -15.15
CA LYS A 34 -0.36 13.53 -13.92
C LYS A 34 0.99 14.25 -14.01
N GLU A 35 1.49 14.45 -15.23
CA GLU A 35 2.81 15.03 -15.50
C GLU A 35 2.96 16.48 -15.01
N ASP A 36 1.86 17.23 -14.96
CA ASP A 36 1.81 18.63 -14.50
C ASP A 36 1.25 18.78 -13.08
N ASP A 37 0.95 17.67 -12.38
CA ASP A 37 0.39 17.70 -11.03
C ASP A 37 1.52 17.92 -10.00
N PRO A 38 1.53 19.06 -9.28
CA PRO A 38 2.66 19.44 -8.43
C PRO A 38 2.89 18.49 -7.25
N VAL A 39 1.88 17.71 -6.85
CA VAL A 39 2.04 16.67 -5.83
C VAL A 39 2.90 15.53 -6.36
N TYR A 40 2.65 15.08 -7.60
CA TYR A 40 3.40 13.99 -8.21
C TYR A 40 4.80 14.43 -8.65
N GLU A 41 4.97 15.69 -9.05
CA GLU A 41 6.30 16.22 -9.37
C GLU A 41 7.18 16.31 -8.11
N ALA A 42 6.67 16.87 -7.01
CA ALA A 42 7.40 16.90 -5.73
C ALA A 42 7.69 15.48 -5.20
N PHE A 43 6.78 14.53 -5.45
CA PHE A 43 7.00 13.12 -5.12
C PHE A 43 8.10 12.49 -5.97
N ALA A 44 8.16 12.81 -7.28
CA ALA A 44 9.18 12.33 -8.20
C ALA A 44 10.58 12.86 -7.86
N GLU A 45 10.69 14.14 -7.53
CA GLU A 45 11.96 14.75 -7.12
C GLU A 45 12.57 14.10 -5.87
N ARG A 46 11.71 13.68 -4.92
CA ARG A 46 12.14 13.03 -3.69
C ARG A 46 12.53 11.57 -3.88
N ALA A 47 12.10 10.94 -4.97
CA ALA A 47 12.34 9.53 -5.31
C ALA A 47 12.14 8.59 -4.10
N PRO A 48 10.88 8.20 -3.78
CA PRO A 48 10.56 7.37 -2.62
C PRO A 48 11.51 6.18 -2.50
N ALA A 49 11.98 5.90 -1.28
CA ALA A 49 13.07 4.95 -1.06
C ALA A 49 12.82 3.59 -1.73
N ILE A 50 11.59 3.08 -1.71
CA ILE A 50 11.25 1.81 -2.37
C ILE A 50 11.50 1.86 -3.89
N PHE A 51 11.12 2.94 -4.59
CA PHE A 51 11.35 3.05 -6.03
C PHE A 51 12.84 3.25 -6.35
N ALA A 52 13.55 4.01 -5.52
CA ALA A 52 15.00 4.15 -5.63
C ALA A 52 15.75 2.82 -5.38
N ILE A 53 15.19 1.91 -4.58
CA ILE A 53 15.71 0.55 -4.39
C ILE A 53 15.38 -0.32 -5.61
N LEU A 54 14.13 -0.31 -6.07
CA LEU A 54 13.69 -1.12 -7.22
C LEU A 54 14.41 -0.76 -8.51
N ALA A 55 14.77 0.51 -8.71
CA ALA A 55 15.53 0.99 -9.86
C ALA A 55 16.95 0.38 -9.96
N ARG A 56 17.44 -0.36 -8.96
CA ARG A 56 18.65 -1.18 -9.07
C ARG A 56 18.48 -2.40 -9.97
N ASN A 57 17.25 -2.78 -10.28
CA ASN A 57 16.91 -3.78 -11.27
C ASN A 57 16.01 -3.11 -12.33
N GLU A 58 16.61 -2.74 -13.46
CA GLU A 58 15.92 -1.99 -14.52
C GLU A 58 14.68 -2.72 -15.04
N ALA A 59 14.76 -4.04 -15.26
CA ALA A 59 13.64 -4.84 -15.74
C ALA A 59 12.47 -4.85 -14.73
N LEU A 60 12.78 -4.91 -13.44
CA LEU A 60 11.76 -4.85 -12.38
C LEU A 60 11.11 -3.46 -12.29
N ALA A 61 11.92 -2.40 -12.33
CA ALA A 61 11.39 -1.04 -12.30
C ALA A 61 10.56 -0.71 -13.55
N GLU A 62 10.94 -1.22 -14.73
CA GLU A 62 10.13 -1.13 -15.95
C GLU A 62 8.77 -1.81 -15.79
N LEU A 63 8.73 -3.02 -15.23
CA LEU A 63 7.48 -3.71 -14.92
C LEU A 63 6.61 -2.88 -13.96
N MET A 64 7.20 -2.32 -12.90
CA MET A 64 6.47 -1.50 -11.93
C MET A 64 5.91 -0.21 -12.54
N ALA A 65 6.61 0.42 -13.48
CA ALA A 65 6.07 1.57 -14.21
C ALA A 65 4.77 1.24 -14.98
N HIS A 66 4.70 0.06 -15.61
CA HIS A 66 3.48 -0.38 -16.30
C HIS A 66 2.35 -0.71 -15.32
N VAL A 67 2.65 -1.42 -14.23
CA VAL A 67 1.68 -1.73 -13.18
C VAL A 67 1.12 -0.46 -12.53
N ARG A 68 1.93 0.59 -12.40
CA ARG A 68 1.47 1.86 -11.86
C ARG A 68 0.38 2.52 -12.70
N ALA A 69 0.45 2.43 -14.02
CA ALA A 69 -0.62 2.94 -14.89
C ALA A 69 -1.96 2.22 -14.61
N PHE A 70 -1.94 0.90 -14.41
CA PHE A 70 -3.14 0.15 -14.00
C PHE A 70 -3.69 0.65 -12.66
N THR A 71 -2.83 0.78 -11.65
CA THR A 71 -3.28 1.23 -10.32
C THR A 71 -3.85 2.65 -10.31
N HIS A 72 -3.44 3.56 -11.21
CA HIS A 72 -3.86 4.97 -11.24
C HIS A 72 -4.92 5.29 -12.31
N GLY A 73 -5.88 4.39 -12.52
CA GLY A 73 -7.06 4.66 -13.37
C GLY A 73 -7.55 3.46 -14.18
N GLY A 74 -6.76 2.40 -14.29
CA GLY A 74 -7.13 1.19 -15.01
C GLY A 74 -7.89 0.14 -14.18
N SER A 75 -7.91 0.25 -12.84
CA SER A 75 -8.48 -0.79 -11.98
C SER A 75 -10.01 -0.86 -11.97
N GLY A 76 -10.72 0.19 -12.39
CA GLY A 76 -12.18 0.31 -12.23
C GLY A 76 -12.64 0.58 -10.80
N ILE A 77 -11.85 0.18 -9.80
CA ILE A 77 -12.14 0.39 -8.38
C ILE A 77 -12.08 1.88 -7.99
N PRO A 78 -13.10 2.40 -7.26
CA PRO A 78 -13.06 3.73 -6.68
C PRO A 78 -11.81 3.95 -5.82
N THR A 79 -11.19 5.13 -5.95
CA THR A 79 -9.92 5.45 -5.28
C THR A 79 -9.97 5.19 -3.77
N ARG A 80 -11.05 5.57 -3.08
CA ARG A 80 -11.21 5.34 -1.63
C ARG A 80 -11.12 3.85 -1.27
N GLU A 81 -11.82 3.01 -2.01
CA GLU A 81 -11.88 1.57 -1.78
C GLU A 81 -10.53 0.91 -2.04
N ARG A 82 -9.85 1.34 -3.11
CA ARG A 82 -8.48 0.92 -3.40
C ARG A 82 -7.55 1.25 -2.24
N GLU A 83 -7.57 2.48 -1.72
CA GLU A 83 -6.70 2.87 -0.60
C GLU A 83 -7.04 2.11 0.69
N LEU A 84 -8.32 1.82 0.96
CA LEU A 84 -8.70 0.98 2.11
C LEU A 84 -8.10 -0.43 1.99
N LEU A 85 -8.18 -1.03 0.81
CA LEU A 85 -7.58 -2.33 0.51
C LEU A 85 -6.06 -2.27 0.75
N VAL A 86 -5.37 -1.26 0.22
CA VAL A 86 -3.92 -1.10 0.39
C VAL A 86 -3.54 -0.98 1.87
N HIS A 87 -4.24 -0.12 2.61
CA HIS A 87 -4.01 0.05 4.03
C HIS A 87 -4.20 -1.24 4.81
N ARG A 88 -5.24 -2.02 4.51
CA ARG A 88 -5.45 -3.31 5.18
C ARG A 88 -4.39 -4.34 4.82
N VAL A 89 -4.01 -4.47 3.55
CA VAL A 89 -2.95 -5.42 3.11
C VAL A 89 -1.63 -5.11 3.81
N THR A 90 -1.21 -3.84 3.78
CA THR A 90 0.06 -3.40 4.37
C THR A 90 0.06 -3.54 5.89
N ALA A 91 -1.08 -3.29 6.55
CA ALA A 91 -1.25 -3.53 7.97
C ALA A 91 -1.16 -5.02 8.34
N ARG A 92 -1.85 -5.90 7.61
CA ARG A 92 -1.83 -7.36 7.82
C ARG A 92 -0.44 -7.97 7.65
N LEU A 93 0.41 -7.37 6.81
CA LEU A 93 1.80 -7.79 6.57
C LEU A 93 2.83 -7.02 7.39
N ASN A 94 2.40 -6.16 8.32
CA ASN A 94 3.27 -5.30 9.13
C ASN A 94 4.26 -4.48 8.26
N ALA A 95 3.81 -4.03 7.09
CA ALA A 95 4.59 -3.23 6.13
C ALA A 95 4.40 -1.74 6.37
N GLU A 96 5.00 -1.24 7.46
CA GLU A 96 4.78 0.14 7.93
C GLU A 96 5.18 1.19 6.90
N TYR A 97 6.27 0.98 6.13
CA TYR A 97 6.67 1.92 5.09
C TYR A 97 5.56 2.16 4.06
N GLU A 98 5.02 1.09 3.46
CA GLU A 98 3.99 1.21 2.42
C GLU A 98 2.72 1.83 3.02
N TRP A 99 2.30 1.38 4.20
CA TRP A 99 1.16 1.98 4.89
C TRP A 99 1.35 3.49 5.14
N SER A 100 2.54 3.90 5.58
CA SER A 100 2.86 5.30 5.91
C SER A 100 2.85 6.18 4.66
N MET A 101 3.37 5.67 3.55
CA MET A 101 3.37 6.38 2.27
C MET A 101 1.94 6.60 1.77
N HIS A 102 1.09 5.58 1.81
CA HIS A 102 -0.31 5.70 1.41
C HIS A 102 -1.10 6.65 2.33
N ALA A 103 -0.84 6.61 3.64
CA ALA A 103 -1.49 7.49 4.61
C ALA A 103 -1.10 8.97 4.37
N ALA A 104 0.17 9.21 4.04
CA ALA A 104 0.69 10.56 3.79
C ALA A 104 0.21 11.16 2.47
N VAL A 105 0.14 10.36 1.40
CA VAL A 105 -0.13 10.88 0.04
C VAL A 105 -1.62 10.91 -0.28
N LEU A 106 -2.38 9.89 0.13
CA LEU A 106 -3.75 9.70 -0.36
C LEU A 106 -4.79 9.62 0.74
N GLY A 107 -4.46 9.13 1.94
CA GLY A 107 -5.44 8.82 3.00
C GLY A 107 -6.54 9.86 3.19
N VAL A 108 -6.20 11.07 3.64
CA VAL A 108 -7.19 12.13 3.89
C VAL A 108 -7.79 12.69 2.60
N ALA A 109 -7.02 12.72 1.51
CA ALA A 109 -7.45 13.32 0.24
C ALA A 109 -8.57 12.53 -0.45
N VAL A 110 -8.70 11.23 -0.15
CA VAL A 110 -9.69 10.33 -0.77
C VAL A 110 -10.90 10.03 0.11
N GLY A 111 -11.04 10.75 1.23
CA GLY A 111 -12.18 10.59 2.14
C GLY A 111 -12.08 9.39 3.09
N LEU A 112 -10.89 8.82 3.29
CA LEU A 112 -10.62 7.95 4.43
C LEU A 112 -10.22 8.85 5.61
N ASP A 113 -11.03 8.87 6.66
CA ASP A 113 -10.64 9.58 7.88
C ASP A 113 -9.51 8.82 8.61
N GLN A 114 -8.83 9.53 9.52
CA GLN A 114 -7.72 8.95 10.26
C GLN A 114 -8.16 7.74 11.11
N ALA A 115 -9.40 7.75 11.61
CA ALA A 115 -9.93 6.64 12.40
C ALA A 115 -10.06 5.36 11.58
N THR A 116 -10.52 5.47 10.33
CA THR A 116 -10.62 4.35 9.37
C THR A 116 -9.22 3.82 9.02
N ILE A 117 -8.27 4.72 8.75
CA ILE A 117 -6.89 4.36 8.43
C ILE A 117 -6.24 3.64 9.63
N ASP A 118 -6.40 4.17 10.85
CA ASP A 118 -5.86 3.54 12.06
C ASP A 118 -6.52 2.17 12.32
N ALA A 119 -7.83 2.07 12.10
CA ALA A 119 -8.59 0.84 12.25
C ALA A 119 -8.07 -0.29 11.34
N THR A 120 -7.51 0.02 10.16
CA THR A 120 -6.88 -1.02 9.31
C THR A 120 -5.76 -1.78 10.01
N VAL A 121 -5.11 -1.16 11.01
CA VAL A 121 -4.02 -1.73 11.81
C VAL A 121 -4.52 -2.30 13.14
N THR A 122 -5.50 -1.65 13.77
CA THR A 122 -5.91 -1.96 15.14
C THR A 122 -7.15 -2.83 15.26
N ALA A 123 -8.06 -2.78 14.29
CA ALA A 123 -9.32 -3.51 14.32
C ALA A 123 -9.19 -4.89 13.67
N GLU A 124 -9.97 -5.84 14.19
CA GLU A 124 -10.16 -7.15 13.58
C GLU A 124 -11.08 -7.03 12.35
N GLY A 125 -11.03 -8.00 11.44
CA GLY A 125 -11.87 -7.97 10.23
C GLY A 125 -13.37 -8.02 10.51
N SER A 126 -13.75 -8.61 11.65
CA SER A 126 -15.14 -8.70 12.11
C SER A 126 -15.59 -7.50 12.97
N ASP A 127 -14.76 -6.46 13.10
CA ASP A 127 -15.10 -5.30 13.93
C ASP A 127 -16.32 -4.55 13.34
N PRO A 128 -17.32 -4.16 14.15
CA PRO A 128 -18.48 -3.39 13.69
C PRO A 128 -18.15 -2.02 13.06
N CYS A 129 -16.92 -1.51 13.20
CA CYS A 129 -16.49 -0.32 12.48
C CYS A 129 -16.51 -0.50 10.96
N TRP A 130 -16.42 -1.75 10.47
CA TRP A 130 -16.53 -2.07 9.06
C TRP A 130 -17.98 -2.35 8.68
N ALA A 131 -18.50 -1.60 7.70
CA ALA A 131 -19.88 -1.76 7.22
C ALA A 131 -19.96 -1.63 5.70
N GLY A 132 -20.98 -2.24 5.11
CA GLY A 132 -21.23 -2.19 3.68
C GLY A 132 -20.02 -2.68 2.87
N VAL A 133 -19.61 -1.89 1.88
CA VAL A 133 -18.49 -2.20 0.99
C VAL A 133 -17.15 -2.32 1.74
N ASP A 134 -16.95 -1.53 2.80
CA ASP A 134 -15.70 -1.59 3.58
C ASP A 134 -15.51 -2.95 4.25
N ALA A 135 -16.59 -3.51 4.79
CA ALA A 135 -16.56 -4.86 5.37
C ALA A 135 -16.19 -5.93 4.33
N LEU A 136 -16.65 -5.78 3.09
CA LEU A 136 -16.30 -6.70 2.00
C LEU A 136 -14.82 -6.61 1.62
N ILE A 137 -14.27 -5.39 1.52
CA ILE A 137 -12.86 -5.17 1.20
C ILE A 137 -11.95 -5.69 2.31
N ILE A 138 -12.27 -5.36 3.57
CA ILE A 138 -11.50 -5.84 4.72
C ILE A 138 -11.52 -7.37 4.79
N ARG A 139 -12.70 -7.97 4.63
CA ARG A 139 -12.85 -9.43 4.63
C ARG A 139 -12.13 -10.10 3.47
N LEU A 140 -12.15 -9.50 2.27
CA LEU A 140 -11.42 -10.01 1.11
C LEU A 140 -9.91 -10.05 1.35
N VAL A 141 -9.34 -8.96 1.86
CA VAL A 141 -7.93 -8.91 2.20
C VAL A 141 -7.61 -9.95 3.28
N ASP A 142 -8.46 -10.04 4.30
CA ASP A 142 -8.23 -10.94 5.41
C ASP A 142 -8.28 -12.42 4.98
N GLU A 143 -9.32 -12.85 4.25
CA GLU A 143 -9.41 -14.21 3.73
C GLU A 143 -8.22 -14.56 2.82
N LEU A 144 -7.86 -13.70 1.87
CA LEU A 144 -6.74 -13.96 0.98
C LEU A 144 -5.40 -14.10 1.71
N ILE A 145 -5.16 -13.32 2.77
CA ILE A 145 -3.92 -13.41 3.54
C ILE A 145 -3.93 -14.63 4.46
N ASP A 146 -5.08 -14.98 5.05
CA ASP A 146 -5.19 -16.07 6.02
C ASP A 146 -5.28 -17.45 5.37
N THR A 147 -5.99 -17.56 4.25
CA THR A 147 -6.34 -18.85 3.63
C THR A 147 -5.81 -19.01 2.21
N ASN A 148 -5.42 -17.92 1.55
CA ASN A 148 -5.11 -17.86 0.10
C ASN A 148 -6.31 -18.15 -0.81
N GLU A 149 -7.53 -18.11 -0.26
CA GLU A 149 -8.77 -18.40 -0.98
C GLU A 149 -9.83 -17.35 -0.64
N VAL A 150 -10.84 -17.23 -1.50
CA VAL A 150 -12.04 -16.41 -1.25
C VAL A 150 -13.20 -17.38 -1.08
N SER A 151 -13.94 -17.26 0.03
CA SER A 151 -15.10 -18.13 0.28
C SER A 151 -16.21 -17.88 -0.74
N ASP A 152 -17.02 -18.91 -1.04
CA ASP A 152 -18.17 -18.77 -1.96
C ASP A 152 -19.18 -17.71 -1.46
N GLU A 153 -19.33 -17.58 -0.14
CA GLU A 153 -20.18 -16.56 0.47
C GLU A 153 -19.63 -15.15 0.22
N LEU A 154 -18.32 -14.94 0.39
CA LEU A 154 -17.70 -13.64 0.13
C LEU A 154 -17.71 -13.32 -1.37
N TRP A 155 -17.42 -14.29 -2.22
CA TRP A 155 -17.49 -14.14 -3.67
C TRP A 155 -18.88 -13.69 -4.12
N SER A 156 -19.92 -14.35 -3.61
CA SER A 156 -21.31 -14.00 -3.91
C SER A 156 -21.65 -12.59 -3.43
N ALA A 157 -21.18 -12.18 -2.25
CA ALA A 157 -21.40 -10.84 -1.72
C ALA A 157 -20.67 -9.76 -2.52
N LEU A 158 -19.41 -9.99 -2.91
CA LEU A 158 -18.65 -9.08 -3.78
C LEU A 158 -19.36 -8.90 -5.14
N SER A 159 -19.89 -9.98 -5.71
CA SER A 159 -20.58 -9.97 -7.01
C SER A 159 -21.89 -9.18 -7.02
N VAL A 160 -22.42 -8.78 -5.85
CA VAL A 160 -23.57 -7.86 -5.75
C VAL A 160 -23.15 -6.40 -5.94
N HIS A 161 -21.90 -6.07 -5.61
CA HIS A 161 -21.39 -4.70 -5.58
C HIS A 161 -20.41 -4.39 -6.71
N TYR A 162 -19.75 -5.42 -7.24
CA TYR A 162 -18.68 -5.31 -8.21
C TYR A 162 -18.94 -6.16 -9.44
N GLU A 163 -18.62 -5.60 -10.60
CA GLU A 163 -18.54 -6.37 -11.84
C GLU A 163 -17.35 -7.34 -11.78
N GLN A 164 -17.39 -8.39 -12.59
CA GLN A 164 -16.33 -9.42 -12.58
C GLN A 164 -14.93 -8.84 -12.83
N SER A 165 -14.82 -7.83 -13.70
CA SER A 165 -13.55 -7.13 -13.95
C SER A 165 -13.03 -6.38 -12.73
N GLU A 166 -13.92 -5.87 -11.89
CA GLU A 166 -13.58 -5.15 -10.66
C GLU A 166 -13.17 -6.14 -9.57
N VAL A 167 -13.87 -7.27 -9.43
CA VAL A 167 -13.44 -8.36 -8.53
C VAL A 167 -12.03 -8.82 -8.89
N LEU A 168 -11.72 -9.03 -10.18
CA LEU A 168 -10.36 -9.35 -10.62
C LEU A 168 -9.34 -8.27 -10.23
N SER A 169 -9.70 -6.99 -10.35
CA SER A 169 -8.86 -5.88 -9.89
C SER A 169 -8.62 -5.92 -8.39
N LEU A 170 -9.62 -6.20 -7.55
CA LEU A 170 -9.45 -6.30 -6.10
C LEU A 170 -8.49 -7.45 -5.72
N LEU A 171 -8.63 -8.61 -6.37
CA LEU A 171 -7.72 -9.75 -6.18
C LEU A 171 -6.29 -9.39 -6.58
N PHE A 172 -6.12 -8.79 -7.76
CA PHE A 172 -4.81 -8.39 -8.27
C PHE A 172 -4.16 -7.34 -7.39
N LEU A 173 -4.90 -6.32 -6.94
CA LEU A 173 -4.40 -5.28 -6.03
C LEU A 173 -3.95 -5.89 -4.70
N THR A 174 -4.70 -6.86 -4.16
CA THR A 174 -4.30 -7.55 -2.91
C THR A 174 -2.96 -8.27 -3.07
N GLY A 175 -2.78 -9.03 -4.15
CA GLY A 175 -1.50 -9.70 -4.44
C GLY A 175 -0.36 -8.71 -4.75
N LEU A 176 -0.67 -7.62 -5.46
CA LEU A 176 0.30 -6.59 -5.79
C LEU A 176 0.85 -5.90 -4.53
N TYR A 177 -0.02 -5.47 -3.63
CA TYR A 177 0.42 -4.82 -2.39
C TYR A 177 1.01 -5.78 -1.37
N THR A 178 0.69 -7.08 -1.48
CA THR A 178 1.45 -8.13 -0.79
C THR A 178 2.88 -8.17 -1.29
N THR A 179 3.08 -8.09 -2.61
CA THR A 179 4.42 -8.04 -3.23
C THR A 179 5.20 -6.80 -2.79
N TYR A 180 4.60 -5.61 -2.82
CA TYR A 180 5.24 -4.39 -2.31
C TYR A 180 5.59 -4.49 -0.82
N SER A 181 4.67 -5.03 -0.01
CA SER A 181 4.90 -5.25 1.42
C SER A 181 6.08 -6.18 1.68
N TRP A 182 6.19 -7.29 0.95
CA TRP A 182 7.32 -8.21 1.04
C TRP A 182 8.63 -7.59 0.56
N LEU A 183 8.60 -6.79 -0.51
CA LEU A 183 9.78 -6.06 -0.98
C LEU A 183 10.27 -5.08 0.09
N GLY A 184 9.39 -4.21 0.60
CA GLY A 184 9.72 -3.24 1.64
C GLY A 184 10.24 -3.88 2.91
N ASN A 185 9.54 -4.87 3.44
CA ASN A 185 9.97 -5.62 4.64
C ASN A 185 11.26 -6.40 4.39
N GLY A 186 11.37 -7.03 3.22
CA GLY A 186 12.52 -7.82 2.80
C GLY A 186 13.79 -6.99 2.72
N VAL A 187 13.73 -5.77 2.17
CA VAL A 187 14.87 -4.85 2.11
C VAL A 187 15.03 -4.00 3.36
N ARG A 188 14.09 -4.06 4.31
CA ARG A 188 14.03 -3.23 5.52
C ARG A 188 14.07 -1.74 5.18
N VAL A 189 13.25 -1.33 4.22
CA VAL A 189 13.12 0.08 3.86
C VAL A 189 12.65 0.87 5.09
N GLN A 190 13.26 2.03 5.31
CA GLN A 190 12.93 2.89 6.44
C GLN A 190 11.77 3.81 6.04
N VAL A 191 10.79 3.93 6.93
CA VAL A 191 9.67 4.86 6.79
C VAL A 191 10.18 6.28 6.53
N GLU A 192 9.61 6.96 5.53
CA GLU A 192 10.04 8.30 5.15
C GLU A 192 9.82 9.31 6.30
N PRO A 193 10.76 10.23 6.57
CA PRO A 193 10.61 11.24 7.60
C PRO A 193 9.34 12.08 7.42
N GLY A 194 8.58 12.26 8.50
CA GLY A 194 7.37 13.08 8.51
C GLY A 194 6.11 12.38 7.97
N THR A 195 6.19 11.09 7.64
CA THR A 195 5.00 10.29 7.31
C THR A 195 4.33 9.72 8.58
N PRO A 196 3.01 9.45 8.55
CA PRO A 196 2.31 8.80 9.66
C PRO A 196 2.98 7.49 10.05
N ARG A 197 2.91 7.10 11.32
CA ARG A 197 3.39 5.80 11.82
C ARG A 197 2.21 4.91 12.14
N PHE A 198 2.43 3.60 12.20
CA PHE A 198 1.39 2.70 12.68
C PHE A 198 0.86 3.16 14.05
N PRO A 199 -0.47 3.13 14.25
CA PRO A 199 -1.04 3.40 15.56
C PRO A 199 -0.50 2.38 16.56
N ARG A 200 -0.15 2.84 17.75
CA ARG A 200 0.27 1.95 18.83
C ARG A 200 -0.93 1.12 19.26
N ARG A 201 -0.89 -0.20 19.05
CA ARG A 201 -1.85 -1.12 19.69
C ARG A 201 -1.81 -0.89 21.19
N ALA A 202 -2.96 -0.57 21.80
CA ALA A 202 -3.04 -0.45 23.26
C ALA A 202 -2.56 -1.75 23.89
N ARG A 203 -1.56 -1.69 24.78
CA ARG A 203 -1.14 -2.88 25.53
C ARG A 203 -2.34 -3.38 26.32
N ALA A 204 -2.77 -4.61 26.08
CA ALA A 204 -3.73 -5.28 26.96
C ALA A 204 -3.17 -5.20 28.38
N ARG A 205 -3.91 -4.58 29.32
CA ARG A 205 -3.57 -4.63 30.74
C ARG A 205 -3.71 -6.09 31.15
N THR A 206 -2.60 -6.81 31.26
CA THR A 206 -2.58 -8.11 31.91
C THR A 206 -2.89 -7.85 33.39
N THR A 207 -4.15 -7.97 33.77
CA THR A 207 -4.54 -8.07 35.17
C THR A 207 -4.15 -9.49 35.60
N VAL A 208 -2.92 -9.63 36.10
CA VAL A 208 -2.55 -10.82 36.86
C VAL A 208 -3.40 -10.79 38.13
N THR A 209 -4.28 -11.79 38.27
CA THR A 209 -5.04 -12.04 39.50
C THR A 209 -4.41 -13.23 40.20
#